data_AF-A0A2E9TS80-F1
#
_entry.id   AF-A0A2E9TS80-F1
#
_cell.length_a   1.000
_cell.length_b   1.000
_cell.length_c   1.000
_cell.angle_alpha   90.00
_cell.angle_beta   90.00
_cell.angle_gamma   90.00
#
_symmetry.space_group_name_H-M   'P 1'
#
loop_
_entity.id
_entity.type
_entity.pdbx_description
1 polymer ?
#
loop_
_entity_poly.entity_id
_entity_poly.type
_entity_poly.pdbx_seq_one_letter_code
_entity_poly.pdbx_strand_id
1 'polypeptide(L)'
;DEDGEWVTRFYAPDVTLQLSAQVELLPINLGPLLSLSLADLTVPLAVNAGGGEGQLISADCARGTSNSVEFGVNLEREVARIVTGRLTAAGELQPERLEANVGRLSLLSGLLPPIEGILYLNAEVDGEVPGIEETVFLDPRYDLYCDPIEGCDQSQYNDLGDGLSGLDLEITVHEASLLRSSFGLINLTPLLKPILDPVLELLSNVISSLAEGLINPLLRTLGVGLGGISVNVSAANQDGIQLIENIAVEEPEQ
;
A
#
# COMPACT_ATOMS: atom_id res chain seq x y z
N ASP A 1 3.68 -29.28 5.15
CA ASP A 1 3.75 -29.30 3.67
C ASP A 1 3.53 -30.74 3.19
N GLU A 2 3.77 -31.05 1.92
CA GLU A 2 3.66 -32.43 1.39
C GLU A 2 4.64 -33.41 2.08
N ASP A 3 5.66 -32.88 2.77
CA ASP A 3 6.68 -33.63 3.51
C ASP A 3 6.36 -33.79 5.00
N GLY A 4 5.24 -33.24 5.48
CA GLY A 4 4.81 -33.33 6.88
C GLY A 4 5.49 -32.34 7.81
N GLU A 5 6.21 -31.34 7.30
CA GLU A 5 6.79 -30.28 8.10
C GLU A 5 5.71 -29.28 8.53
N TRP A 6 5.84 -28.79 9.76
CA TRP A 6 4.95 -27.78 10.34
C TRP A 6 5.16 -26.45 9.63
N VAL A 7 4.23 -26.11 8.74
CA VAL A 7 4.22 -24.81 8.08
C VAL A 7 3.54 -23.81 9.01
N THR A 8 4.35 -23.02 9.71
CA THR A 8 3.86 -21.94 10.57
C THR A 8 3.73 -20.61 9.83
N ARG A 9 4.25 -20.53 8.60
CA ARG A 9 4.26 -19.31 7.79
C ARG A 9 3.22 -19.36 6.69
N PHE A 10 2.58 -18.24 6.44
CA PHE A 10 1.66 -18.03 5.32
C PHE A 10 1.98 -16.70 4.65
N TYR A 11 1.61 -16.61 3.37
CA TYR A 11 1.89 -15.45 2.53
C TYR A 11 0.59 -14.93 1.95
N ALA A 12 0.46 -13.62 1.89
CA ALA A 12 -0.62 -12.96 1.18
C ALA A 12 -0.26 -12.79 -0.30
N PRO A 13 -1.25 -12.69 -1.20
CA PRO A 13 -1.01 -12.54 -2.62
C PRO A 13 -0.56 -11.11 -2.98
N ASP A 14 0.33 -11.01 -3.97
CA ASP A 14 0.79 -9.74 -4.55
C ASP A 14 0.03 -9.44 -5.83
N VAL A 15 -0.22 -8.16 -6.08
CA VAL A 15 -0.76 -7.68 -7.35
C VAL A 15 0.09 -6.53 -7.88
N THR A 16 0.45 -6.63 -9.15
CA THR A 16 1.05 -5.53 -9.90
C THR A 16 0.11 -4.98 -10.95
N LEU A 17 0.01 -3.65 -11.01
CA LEU A 17 -0.84 -2.92 -11.94
C LEU A 17 0.00 -1.95 -12.75
N GLN A 18 -0.22 -1.92 -14.06
CA GLN A 18 0.30 -0.86 -14.91
C GLN A 18 -0.87 0.02 -15.35
N LEU A 19 -0.74 1.32 -15.08
CA LEU A 19 -1.77 2.32 -15.32
C LEU A 19 -1.18 3.44 -16.19
N SER A 20 -2.00 3.98 -17.08
CA SER A 20 -1.67 5.19 -17.83
C SER A 20 -2.78 6.19 -17.56
N ALA A 21 -2.51 7.16 -16.69
CA ALA A 21 -3.50 8.17 -16.34
C ALA A 21 -3.32 9.41 -17.23
N GLN A 22 -4.43 9.88 -17.79
CA GLN A 22 -4.50 11.17 -18.46
C GLN A 22 -5.13 12.16 -17.50
N VAL A 23 -4.40 13.21 -17.16
CA VAL A 23 -4.84 14.23 -16.23
C VAL A 23 -5.08 15.52 -17.00
N GLU A 24 -6.33 15.97 -17.00
CA GLU A 24 -6.72 17.29 -17.48
C GLU A 24 -7.00 18.18 -16.26
N LEU A 25 -6.27 19.29 -16.16
CA LEU A 25 -6.44 20.24 -15.06
C LEU A 25 -6.73 21.64 -15.61
N LEU A 26 -7.72 22.30 -15.00
CA LEU A 26 -8.02 23.69 -15.28
C LEU A 26 -6.82 24.57 -14.90
N PRO A 27 -6.63 25.75 -15.53
CA PRO A 27 -5.56 26.66 -15.19
C PRO A 27 -5.57 27.01 -13.69
N ILE A 28 -4.43 26.82 -13.02
CA ILE A 28 -4.27 27.07 -11.59
C ILE A 28 -3.35 28.26 -11.39
N ASN A 29 -3.81 29.22 -10.59
CA ASN A 29 -2.96 30.30 -10.11
C ASN A 29 -2.23 29.81 -8.86
N LEU A 30 -0.92 29.61 -8.97
CA LEU A 30 -0.06 29.15 -7.87
C LEU A 30 0.46 30.33 -7.02
N GLY A 31 -0.05 31.54 -7.29
CA GLY A 31 0.26 32.76 -6.54
C GLY A 31 0.13 34.02 -7.41
N PRO A 32 0.53 35.20 -6.89
CA PRO A 32 0.45 36.47 -7.63
C PRO A 32 1.48 36.58 -8.77
N LEU A 33 2.54 35.77 -8.73
CA LEU A 33 3.66 35.81 -9.67
C LEU A 33 3.82 34.54 -10.50
N LEU A 34 2.99 33.52 -10.26
CA LEU A 34 3.09 32.20 -10.88
C LEU A 34 1.70 31.72 -11.30
N SER A 35 1.50 31.51 -12.59
CA SER A 35 0.34 30.81 -13.10
C SER A 35 0.78 29.61 -13.94
N LEU A 36 0.11 28.47 -13.73
CA LEU A 36 0.35 27.24 -14.45
C LEU A 36 -0.96 26.78 -15.08
N SER A 37 -0.97 26.67 -16.40
CA SER A 37 -2.00 25.92 -17.11
C SER A 37 -1.44 24.58 -17.47
N LEU A 38 -1.93 23.51 -16.83
CA LEU A 38 -1.52 22.17 -17.19
C LEU A 38 -2.05 21.83 -18.59
N ALA A 39 -1.23 21.13 -19.35
CA ALA A 39 -1.66 20.45 -20.56
C ALA A 39 -2.09 19.02 -20.21
N ASP A 40 -2.58 18.27 -21.19
CA ASP A 40 -2.85 16.85 -21.04
C ASP A 40 -1.56 16.13 -20.60
N LEU A 41 -1.53 15.72 -19.33
CA LEU A 41 -0.38 15.02 -18.76
C LEU A 41 -0.70 13.52 -18.74
N THR A 42 0.09 12.74 -19.47
CA THR A 42 0.04 11.28 -19.38
C THR A 42 1.10 10.80 -18.41
N VAL A 43 0.66 10.22 -17.30
CA VAL A 43 1.56 9.66 -16.27
C VAL A 43 1.50 8.14 -16.34
N PRO A 44 2.57 7.46 -16.80
CA PRO A 44 2.67 6.02 -16.71
C PRO A 44 3.03 5.65 -15.27
N LEU A 45 2.16 4.89 -14.62
CA LEU A 45 2.36 4.42 -13.25
C LEU A 45 2.43 2.91 -13.24
N ALA A 46 3.41 2.37 -12.53
CA ALA A 46 3.48 0.97 -12.15
C ALA A 46 3.30 0.89 -10.63
N VAL A 47 2.36 0.05 -10.21
CA VAL A 47 1.98 -0.12 -8.80
C VAL A 47 2.22 -1.57 -8.43
N ASN A 48 2.87 -1.79 -7.31
CA ASN A 48 2.92 -3.08 -6.63
C ASN A 48 2.23 -2.91 -5.29
N ALA A 49 1.32 -3.83 -4.98
CA ALA A 49 0.46 -3.76 -3.83
C ALA A 49 0.05 -5.16 -3.38
N GLY A 50 -0.14 -5.30 -2.07
CA GLY A 50 -0.47 -6.58 -1.47
C GLY A 50 0.77 -7.23 -0.87
N GLY A 51 0.71 -8.54 -0.72
CA GLY A 51 1.75 -9.32 -0.08
C GLY A 51 1.72 -9.29 1.44
N GLY A 52 2.84 -9.67 2.00
CA GLY A 52 3.04 -9.78 3.44
C GLY A 52 3.15 -11.24 3.87
N GLU A 53 3.84 -11.43 4.97
CA GLU A 53 4.00 -12.72 5.60
C GLU A 53 3.37 -12.73 6.97
N GLY A 54 2.79 -13.87 7.32
CA GLY A 54 2.34 -14.12 8.67
C GLY A 54 3.00 -15.38 9.20
N GLN A 55 3.28 -15.39 10.49
CA GLN A 55 3.80 -16.53 11.19
C GLN A 55 2.97 -16.82 12.43
N LEU A 56 2.51 -18.06 12.58
CA LEU A 56 1.98 -18.54 13.85
C LEU A 56 3.10 -18.63 14.89
N ILE A 57 3.00 -17.84 15.95
CA ILE A 57 4.03 -17.76 17.01
C ILE A 57 3.55 -18.37 18.34
N SER A 58 2.25 -18.45 18.58
CA SER A 58 1.69 -19.01 19.80
C SER A 58 0.31 -19.64 19.61
N ALA A 59 -0.01 -20.60 20.47
CA ALA A 59 -1.33 -21.20 20.60
C ALA A 59 -1.62 -21.46 22.09
N ASP A 60 -2.52 -20.68 22.70
CA ASP A 60 -3.02 -20.94 24.05
C ASP A 60 -4.12 -21.99 23.98
N CYS A 61 -3.69 -23.24 24.15
CA CYS A 61 -4.51 -24.42 24.07
C CYS A 61 -5.60 -24.46 25.15
N ALA A 62 -6.75 -25.05 24.80
CA ALA A 62 -7.84 -25.37 25.70
C ALA A 62 -7.36 -26.07 26.99
N ARG A 63 -7.89 -25.64 28.14
CA ARG A 63 -7.60 -26.19 29.48
C ARG A 63 -8.85 -26.15 30.36
N GLY A 64 -9.03 -27.20 31.17
CA GLY A 64 -10.14 -27.29 32.12
C GLY A 64 -11.48 -27.42 31.41
N THR A 65 -12.40 -26.49 31.68
CA THR A 65 -13.76 -26.49 31.09
C THR A 65 -13.87 -25.65 29.82
N SER A 66 -12.80 -24.98 29.38
CA SER A 66 -12.77 -24.23 28.12
C SER A 66 -12.35 -25.15 26.98
N ASN A 67 -13.09 -25.13 25.88
CA ASN A 67 -12.80 -25.90 24.67
C ASN A 67 -12.41 -25.00 23.48
N SER A 68 -11.77 -23.87 23.75
CA SER A 68 -11.30 -22.95 22.72
C SER A 68 -9.80 -22.73 22.78
N VAL A 69 -9.21 -22.40 21.63
CA VAL A 69 -7.78 -22.11 21.45
C VAL A 69 -7.61 -20.68 20.99
N GLU A 70 -6.70 -19.94 21.62
CA GLU A 70 -6.28 -18.62 21.15
C GLU A 70 -5.01 -18.76 20.32
N PHE A 71 -4.98 -18.18 19.13
CA PHE A 71 -3.79 -18.18 18.28
C PHE A 71 -3.15 -16.80 18.27
N GLY A 72 -1.84 -16.74 18.49
CA GLY A 72 -1.04 -15.54 18.28
C GLY A 72 -0.27 -15.67 16.97
N VAL A 73 -0.46 -14.68 16.10
CA VAL A 73 0.22 -14.58 14.81
C VAL A 73 1.06 -13.31 14.80
N ASN A 74 2.30 -13.41 14.34
CA ASN A 74 3.08 -12.25 13.94
C ASN A 74 2.81 -11.98 12.47
N LEU A 75 2.49 -10.75 12.11
CA LEU A 75 2.12 -10.33 10.76
C LEU A 75 3.09 -9.24 10.33
N GLU A 76 3.80 -9.48 9.24
CA GLU A 76 4.58 -8.49 8.52
C GLU A 76 3.80 -8.11 7.26
N ARG A 77 3.22 -6.90 7.28
CA ARG A 77 2.36 -6.42 6.21
C ARG A 77 3.24 -5.83 5.12
N GLU A 78 3.04 -6.26 3.89
CA GLU A 78 3.86 -5.78 2.78
C GLU A 78 3.35 -4.45 2.21
N VAL A 79 4.35 -3.73 1.72
CA VAL A 79 4.40 -2.32 1.36
C VAL A 79 3.67 -2.11 0.04
N ALA A 80 2.93 -1.02 -0.09
CA ALA A 80 2.49 -0.57 -1.41
C ALA A 80 3.56 0.33 -2.02
N ARG A 81 4.01 0.04 -3.24
CA ARG A 81 4.96 0.89 -3.96
C ARG A 81 4.39 1.35 -5.29
N ILE A 82 4.52 2.65 -5.57
CA ILE A 82 4.05 3.31 -6.78
C ILE A 82 5.25 3.99 -7.42
N VAL A 83 5.54 3.65 -8.67
CA VAL A 83 6.61 4.31 -9.43
C VAL A 83 6.10 4.85 -10.75
N THR A 84 6.68 5.95 -11.23
CA THR A 84 6.55 6.26 -12.66
C THR A 84 7.31 5.22 -13.46
N GLY A 85 6.64 4.57 -14.42
CA GLY A 85 7.29 3.56 -15.25
C GLY A 85 6.37 2.44 -15.72
N ARG A 86 6.93 1.24 -15.82
CA ARG A 86 6.30 0.08 -16.46
C ARG A 86 6.52 -1.18 -15.64
N LEU A 87 5.82 -2.24 -16.02
CA LEU A 87 6.09 -3.58 -15.54
C LEU A 87 7.00 -4.33 -16.52
N THR A 88 7.94 -5.10 -15.99
CA THR A 88 8.72 -6.05 -16.79
C THR A 88 7.83 -7.20 -17.26
N ALA A 89 8.33 -8.04 -18.18
CA ALA A 89 7.64 -9.25 -18.58
C ALA A 89 7.43 -10.26 -17.43
N ALA A 90 8.21 -10.13 -16.36
CA ALA A 90 8.07 -10.93 -15.13
C ALA A 90 7.08 -10.31 -14.12
N GLY A 91 6.53 -9.12 -14.40
CA GLY A 91 5.61 -8.42 -13.51
C GLY A 91 6.29 -7.55 -12.44
N GLU A 92 7.60 -7.32 -12.54
CA GLU A 92 8.36 -6.48 -11.60
C GLU A 92 8.26 -5.00 -11.96
N LEU A 93 8.34 -4.12 -10.95
CA LEU A 93 8.38 -2.67 -11.16
C LEU A 93 9.68 -2.27 -11.88
N GLN A 94 9.53 -1.58 -13.00
CA GLN A 94 10.63 -0.94 -13.73
C GLN A 94 10.41 0.58 -13.72
N PRO A 95 11.07 1.30 -12.79
CA PRO A 95 11.02 2.75 -12.76
C PRO A 95 11.55 3.35 -14.07
N GLU A 96 10.84 4.32 -14.61
CA GLU A 96 11.22 5.11 -15.76
C GLU A 96 10.96 6.59 -15.47
N ARG A 97 11.77 7.45 -16.08
CA ARG A 97 11.60 8.89 -15.97
C ARG A 97 10.37 9.34 -16.75
N LEU A 98 9.57 10.19 -16.12
CA LEU A 98 8.51 10.95 -16.77
C LEU A 98 9.13 12.10 -17.55
N GLU A 99 9.16 12.00 -18.87
CA GLU A 99 9.51 13.09 -19.77
C GLU A 99 8.24 13.72 -20.34
N ALA A 100 7.84 14.88 -19.82
CA ALA A 100 6.55 15.48 -20.17
C ALA A 100 6.59 17.00 -20.30
N ASN A 101 5.78 17.50 -21.24
CA ASN A 101 5.41 18.91 -21.30
C ASN A 101 4.20 19.13 -20.39
N VAL A 102 4.46 19.50 -19.13
CA VAL A 102 3.44 19.59 -18.08
C VAL A 102 2.41 20.68 -18.37
N GLY A 103 2.82 21.75 -19.05
CA GLY A 103 1.88 22.83 -19.37
C GLY A 103 2.55 24.14 -19.75
N ARG A 104 1.77 25.22 -19.71
CA ARG A 104 2.27 26.59 -19.85
C ARG A 104 2.50 27.19 -18.47
N LEU A 105 3.73 27.62 -18.22
CA LEU A 105 4.12 28.31 -17.00
C LEU A 105 4.38 29.78 -17.33
N SER A 106 3.74 30.67 -16.58
CA SER A 106 4.01 32.10 -16.59
C SER A 106 4.66 32.50 -15.28
N LEU A 107 5.89 32.98 -15.36
CA LEU A 107 6.63 33.54 -14.24
C LEU A 107 6.51 35.06 -14.24
N LEU A 108 6.51 35.63 -13.04
CA LEU A 108 6.43 37.07 -12.81
C LEU A 108 5.20 37.68 -13.50
N SER A 109 4.05 36.99 -13.45
CA SER A 109 2.80 37.40 -14.10
C SER A 109 2.31 38.82 -13.74
N GLY A 110 2.80 39.40 -12.63
CA GLY A 110 2.53 40.78 -12.22
C GLY A 110 3.54 41.83 -12.71
N LEU A 111 4.59 41.44 -13.44
CA LEU A 111 5.61 42.33 -14.03
C LEU A 111 5.48 42.35 -15.56
N LEU A 112 5.80 43.50 -16.17
CA LEU A 112 5.76 43.69 -17.62
C LEU A 112 7.19 43.75 -18.19
N PRO A 113 7.61 42.81 -19.08
CA PRO A 113 6.87 41.66 -19.59
C PRO A 113 7.00 40.40 -18.70
N PRO A 114 5.96 39.53 -18.64
CA PRO A 114 6.06 38.24 -17.97
C PRO A 114 6.93 37.25 -18.76
N ILE A 115 7.48 36.25 -18.06
CA ILE A 115 8.23 35.16 -18.67
C ILE A 115 7.28 33.97 -18.84
N GLU A 116 6.78 33.78 -20.05
CA GLU A 116 5.86 32.70 -20.37
C GLU A 116 6.56 31.65 -21.22
N GLY A 117 6.26 30.37 -21.02
CA GLY A 117 6.69 29.30 -21.90
C GLY A 117 6.09 27.95 -21.52
N ILE A 118 6.53 26.89 -22.19
CA ILE A 118 6.08 25.52 -21.94
C ILE A 118 7.01 24.89 -20.91
N LEU A 119 6.47 24.48 -19.77
CA LEU A 119 7.20 23.74 -18.76
C LEU A 119 7.43 22.31 -19.24
N TYR A 120 8.69 21.99 -19.50
CA TYR A 120 9.17 20.63 -19.67
C TYR A 120 9.72 20.13 -18.34
N LEU A 121 9.34 18.90 -17.99
CA LEU A 121 9.77 18.22 -16.78
C LEU A 121 10.30 16.83 -17.14
N ASN A 122 11.48 16.53 -16.62
CA ASN A 122 12.04 15.19 -16.50
C ASN A 122 12.11 14.86 -15.00
N ALA A 123 11.21 14.00 -14.54
CA ALA A 123 11.12 13.65 -13.13
C ALA A 123 10.87 12.16 -12.95
N GLU A 124 11.22 11.66 -11.78
CA GLU A 124 10.91 10.31 -11.31
C GLU A 124 10.05 10.46 -10.06
N VAL A 125 8.98 9.66 -9.98
CA VAL A 125 8.14 9.57 -8.79
C VAL A 125 8.31 8.17 -8.22
N ASP A 126 8.64 8.11 -6.94
CA ASP A 126 8.65 6.89 -6.14
C ASP A 126 7.78 7.13 -4.92
N GLY A 127 6.83 6.24 -4.70
CA GLY A 127 5.83 6.34 -3.66
C GLY A 127 5.80 5.06 -2.86
N GLU A 128 5.88 5.16 -1.54
CA GLU A 128 5.91 4.01 -0.66
C GLU A 128 4.90 4.14 0.48
N VAL A 129 4.19 3.07 0.80
CA VAL A 129 3.45 2.92 2.05
C VAL A 129 4.20 1.93 2.92
N PRO A 130 4.89 2.36 3.99
CA PRO A 130 5.74 1.48 4.76
C PRO A 130 4.96 0.33 5.39
N GLY A 131 5.60 -0.84 5.43
CA GLY A 131 5.07 -2.03 6.06
C GLY A 131 5.05 -1.89 7.58
N ILE A 132 4.14 -2.61 8.21
CA ILE A 132 4.01 -2.64 9.68
C ILE A 132 4.13 -4.09 10.12
N GLU A 133 5.00 -4.34 11.09
CA GLU A 133 5.07 -5.61 11.81
C GLU A 133 4.21 -5.51 13.08
N GLU A 134 3.28 -6.46 13.25
CA GLU A 134 2.39 -6.50 14.40
C GLU A 134 2.14 -7.93 14.86
N THR A 135 2.16 -8.14 16.17
CA THR A 135 1.67 -9.38 16.78
C THR A 135 0.21 -9.25 17.17
N VAL A 136 -0.62 -10.12 16.61
CA VAL A 136 -2.07 -10.14 16.78
C VAL A 136 -2.49 -11.44 17.46
N PHE A 137 -3.43 -11.35 18.39
CA PHE A 137 -4.11 -12.49 18.98
C PHE A 137 -5.50 -12.60 18.36
N LEU A 138 -5.83 -13.77 17.80
CA LEU A 138 -7.11 -13.99 17.13
C LEU A 138 -8.23 -14.11 18.18
N ASP A 139 -9.16 -13.14 18.16
CA ASP A 139 -10.32 -13.03 19.05
C ASP A 139 -11.60 -12.87 18.19
N PRO A 140 -12.67 -13.66 18.38
CA PRO A 140 -12.83 -14.70 19.41
C PRO A 140 -11.87 -15.89 19.24
N ARG A 141 -11.56 -16.54 20.37
CA ARG A 141 -10.83 -17.82 20.41
C ARG A 141 -11.54 -18.85 19.51
N TYR A 142 -10.77 -19.70 18.84
CA TYR A 142 -11.31 -20.74 17.95
C TYR A 142 -11.86 -21.92 18.76
N ASP A 143 -13.12 -22.31 18.54
CA ASP A 143 -13.74 -23.44 19.24
C ASP A 143 -13.31 -24.79 18.67
N LEU A 144 -12.84 -25.70 19.54
CA LEU A 144 -12.43 -27.06 19.18
C LEU A 144 -13.62 -27.97 18.86
N TYR A 145 -14.82 -27.64 19.37
CA TYR A 145 -16.05 -28.37 19.10
C TYR A 145 -16.99 -27.50 18.28
N CYS A 146 -17.23 -27.96 17.06
CA CYS A 146 -18.07 -27.28 16.11
C CYS A 146 -19.53 -27.68 16.35
N ASP A 147 -20.44 -26.70 16.30
CA ASP A 147 -21.86 -27.00 16.36
C ASP A 147 -22.27 -27.79 15.10
N PRO A 148 -23.03 -28.89 15.22
CA PRO A 148 -23.39 -29.73 14.08
C PRO A 148 -24.35 -29.06 13.08
N ILE A 149 -24.96 -27.92 13.42
CA ILE A 149 -25.88 -27.13 12.59
C ILE A 149 -25.18 -25.87 12.07
N GLU A 150 -24.45 -25.15 12.94
CA GLU A 150 -23.79 -23.87 12.60
C GLU A 150 -22.35 -24.05 12.07
N GLY A 151 -21.70 -25.18 12.34
CA GLY A 151 -20.31 -25.44 11.98
C GLY A 151 -19.32 -24.94 13.04
N CYS A 152 -18.03 -24.87 12.69
CA CYS A 152 -17.02 -24.26 13.55
C CYS A 152 -17.08 -22.75 13.35
N ASP A 153 -16.96 -21.97 14.42
CA ASP A 153 -16.80 -20.53 14.28
C ASP A 153 -15.46 -20.23 13.62
N GLN A 154 -15.47 -19.35 12.61
CA GLN A 154 -14.24 -18.96 11.94
C GLN A 154 -13.61 -17.84 12.76
N SER A 155 -12.50 -18.15 13.43
CA SER A 155 -11.69 -17.09 14.02
C SER A 155 -11.02 -16.32 12.89
N GLN A 156 -11.51 -15.11 12.66
CA GLN A 156 -11.08 -14.23 11.59
C GLN A 156 -10.44 -12.99 12.20
N TYR A 157 -9.16 -12.81 11.93
CA TYR A 157 -8.61 -11.46 11.93
C TYR A 157 -8.78 -10.88 10.54
N ASN A 158 -9.35 -9.69 10.47
CA ASN A 158 -9.50 -8.98 9.22
C ASN A 158 -9.14 -7.53 9.47
N ASP A 159 -7.98 -7.13 8.97
CA ASP A 159 -7.62 -5.74 8.87
C ASP A 159 -7.56 -5.39 7.38
N LEU A 160 -8.48 -4.52 6.97
CA LEU A 160 -8.64 -4.06 5.59
C LEU A 160 -7.50 -3.14 5.14
N GLY A 161 -6.65 -2.73 6.09
CA GLY A 161 -5.60 -1.76 5.90
C GLY A 161 -6.13 -0.34 5.76
N ASP A 162 -5.22 0.59 5.99
CA ASP A 162 -5.44 2.02 5.85
C ASP A 162 -5.31 2.49 4.38
N GLY A 163 -5.08 1.55 3.46
CA GLY A 163 -4.92 1.82 2.04
C GLY A 163 -3.62 2.57 1.75
N LEU A 164 -3.72 3.59 0.89
CA LEU A 164 -2.62 4.52 0.59
C LEU A 164 -2.59 5.74 1.52
N SER A 165 -3.29 5.70 2.67
CA SER A 165 -3.36 6.87 3.57
C SER A 165 -2.03 7.17 4.29
N GLY A 166 -1.04 6.29 4.17
CA GLY A 166 0.36 6.51 4.57
C GLY A 166 1.34 6.61 3.40
N LEU A 167 0.86 6.92 2.19
CA LEU A 167 1.70 7.05 1.00
C LEU A 167 2.66 8.23 1.14
N ASP A 168 3.95 7.92 1.23
CA ASP A 168 5.03 8.89 1.14
C ASP A 168 5.50 8.97 -0.31
N LEU A 169 5.36 10.15 -0.93
CA LEU A 169 5.74 10.38 -2.32
C LEU A 169 7.05 11.18 -2.37
N GLU A 170 8.09 10.57 -2.92
CA GLU A 170 9.32 11.25 -3.31
C GLU A 170 9.29 11.58 -4.81
N ILE A 171 9.42 12.87 -5.13
CA ILE A 171 9.53 13.34 -6.52
C ILE A 171 10.93 13.86 -6.76
N THR A 172 11.71 13.13 -7.56
CA THR A 172 13.05 13.54 -7.96
C THR A 172 13.00 14.23 -9.32
N VAL A 173 13.35 15.51 -9.36
CA VAL A 173 13.45 16.26 -10.62
C VAL A 173 14.88 16.19 -11.16
N HIS A 174 15.04 15.63 -12.35
CA HIS A 174 16.33 15.61 -13.06
C HIS A 174 16.52 16.83 -13.94
N GLU A 175 15.45 17.24 -14.64
CA GLU A 175 15.48 18.40 -15.51
C GLU A 175 14.15 19.12 -15.45
N ALA A 176 14.22 20.45 -15.36
CA ALA A 176 13.07 21.29 -15.58
C ALA A 176 13.50 22.47 -16.45
N SER A 177 12.78 22.72 -17.52
CA SER A 177 13.08 23.83 -18.42
C SER A 177 11.82 24.50 -18.94
N LEU A 178 11.93 25.80 -19.18
CA LEU A 178 10.91 26.57 -19.87
C LEU A 178 11.28 26.63 -21.36
N LEU A 179 10.57 25.85 -22.16
CA LEU A 179 10.70 25.83 -23.60
C LEU A 179 9.88 26.95 -24.22
N ARG A 180 10.32 27.42 -25.40
CA ARG A 180 9.61 28.44 -26.20
C ARG A 180 9.28 29.72 -25.39
N SER A 181 10.15 30.13 -24.48
CA SER A 181 9.95 31.37 -23.74
C SER A 181 10.36 32.60 -24.54
N SER A 182 9.93 33.78 -24.09
CA SER A 182 10.35 35.08 -24.63
C SER A 182 11.88 35.29 -24.58
N PHE A 183 12.59 34.53 -23.73
CA PHE A 183 14.05 34.57 -23.59
C PHE A 183 14.74 33.32 -24.15
N GLY A 184 14.02 32.47 -24.90
CA GLY A 184 14.54 31.21 -25.43
C GLY A 184 14.33 30.04 -24.46
N LEU A 185 15.30 29.12 -24.37
CA LEU A 185 15.27 28.03 -23.40
C LEU A 185 15.78 28.53 -22.05
N ILE A 186 14.98 28.40 -21.01
CA ILE A 186 15.37 28.75 -19.63
C ILE A 186 15.48 27.46 -18.84
N ASN A 187 16.66 27.19 -18.28
CA ASN A 187 16.84 26.07 -17.35
C ASN A 187 16.30 26.48 -15.97
N LEU A 188 15.29 25.75 -15.49
CA LEU A 188 14.64 25.97 -14.19
C LEU A 188 15.18 25.03 -13.10
N THR A 189 15.96 24.01 -13.44
CA THR A 189 16.63 23.12 -12.48
C THR A 189 17.42 23.88 -11.39
N PRO A 190 18.19 24.95 -11.66
CA PRO A 190 18.87 25.69 -10.57
C PRO A 190 17.90 26.55 -9.73
N LEU A 191 16.66 26.75 -10.18
CA LEU A 191 15.63 27.56 -9.55
C LEU A 191 14.53 26.70 -8.90
N LEU A 192 14.83 25.44 -8.57
CA LEU A 192 13.90 24.43 -8.06
C LEU A 192 13.00 24.96 -6.94
N LYS A 193 13.55 25.58 -5.90
CA LYS A 193 12.77 25.90 -4.70
C LYS A 193 11.61 26.90 -4.92
N PRO A 194 11.84 28.13 -5.40
CA PRO A 194 10.75 29.11 -5.46
C PRO A 194 9.75 28.88 -6.61
N ILE A 195 10.12 28.14 -7.65
CA ILE A 195 9.31 27.99 -8.87
C ILE A 195 8.75 26.58 -9.02
N LEU A 196 9.56 25.55 -8.74
CA LEU A 196 9.16 24.16 -8.97
C LEU A 196 8.48 23.55 -7.75
N ASP A 197 8.81 23.92 -6.51
CA ASP A 197 8.14 23.35 -5.32
C ASP A 197 6.60 23.41 -5.41
N PRO A 198 5.95 24.54 -5.79
CA PRO A 198 4.49 24.58 -5.94
C PRO A 198 3.96 23.69 -7.08
N VAL A 199 4.76 23.48 -8.13
CA VAL A 199 4.40 22.60 -9.25
C VAL A 199 4.54 21.13 -8.84
N LEU A 200 5.58 20.80 -8.10
CA LEU A 200 5.82 19.45 -7.57
C LEU A 200 4.79 19.07 -6.53
N GLU A 201 4.38 20.00 -5.66
CA GLU A 201 3.27 19.80 -4.72
C GLU A 201 1.97 19.52 -5.46
N LEU A 202 1.68 20.24 -6.55
CA LEU A 202 0.52 19.96 -7.37
C LEU A 202 0.59 18.57 -8.03
N LEU A 203 1.75 18.17 -8.55
CA LEU A 203 1.94 16.85 -9.14
C LEU A 203 1.78 15.75 -8.10
N SER A 204 2.34 15.94 -6.90
CA SER A 204 2.15 15.03 -5.76
C SER A 204 0.66 14.89 -5.43
N ASN A 205 -0.07 16.00 -5.29
CA ASN A 205 -1.51 15.99 -5.03
C ASN A 205 -2.31 15.25 -6.11
N VAL A 206 -1.93 15.41 -7.38
CA VAL A 206 -2.57 14.69 -8.50
C VAL A 206 -2.33 13.19 -8.40
N ILE A 207 -1.09 12.78 -8.11
CA ILE A 207 -0.72 11.36 -8.00
C ILE A 207 -1.41 10.74 -6.78
N SER A 208 -1.41 11.40 -5.62
CA SER A 208 -2.14 10.97 -4.43
C SER A 208 -3.65 10.87 -4.69
N SER A 209 -4.24 11.86 -5.37
CA SER A 209 -5.67 11.83 -5.72
C SER A 209 -6.01 10.69 -6.67
N LEU A 210 -5.12 10.38 -7.63
CA LEU A 210 -5.27 9.23 -8.53
C LEU A 210 -5.11 7.91 -7.76
N ALA A 211 -4.17 7.86 -6.81
CA ALA A 211 -3.98 6.73 -5.92
C ALA A 211 -5.24 6.43 -5.10
N GLU A 212 -5.77 7.43 -4.42
CA GLU A 212 -6.96 7.28 -3.59
C GLU A 212 -8.23 7.05 -4.40
N GLY A 213 -8.39 7.78 -5.51
CA GLY A 213 -9.63 7.77 -6.30
C GLY A 213 -9.72 6.62 -7.31
N LEU A 214 -8.59 6.05 -7.75
CA LEU A 214 -8.55 5.00 -8.77
C LEU A 214 -7.84 3.73 -8.28
N ILE A 215 -6.61 3.85 -7.78
CA ILE A 215 -5.78 2.69 -7.43
C ILE A 215 -6.41 1.91 -6.27
N ASN A 216 -6.83 2.59 -5.20
CA ASN A 216 -7.47 1.96 -4.03
C ASN A 216 -8.74 1.18 -4.41
N PRO A 217 -9.74 1.76 -5.12
CA PRO A 217 -10.92 1.02 -5.55
C PRO A 217 -10.62 -0.18 -6.44
N LEU A 218 -9.64 -0.06 -7.35
CA LEU A 218 -9.26 -1.16 -8.24
C LEU A 218 -8.67 -2.33 -7.45
N LEU A 219 -7.74 -2.08 -6.54
CA LEU A 219 -7.13 -3.10 -5.71
C LEU A 219 -8.15 -3.77 -4.78
N ARG A 220 -9.05 -2.98 -4.17
CA ARG A 220 -10.17 -3.52 -3.37
C ARG A 220 -11.09 -4.41 -4.19
N THR A 221 -11.36 -4.05 -5.45
CA THR A 221 -12.17 -4.88 -6.36
C THR A 221 -11.46 -6.20 -6.70
N LEU A 222 -10.13 -6.20 -6.74
CA LEU A 222 -9.32 -7.40 -6.92
C LEU A 222 -9.12 -8.21 -5.64
N GLY A 223 -9.72 -7.78 -4.52
CA GLY A 223 -9.61 -8.46 -3.23
C GLY A 223 -8.29 -8.21 -2.51
N VAL A 224 -7.49 -7.24 -2.97
CA VAL A 224 -6.23 -6.86 -2.33
C VAL A 224 -6.48 -5.68 -1.39
N GLY A 225 -6.35 -5.92 -0.10
CA GLY A 225 -6.28 -4.88 0.91
C GLY A 225 -4.88 -4.27 0.88
N LEU A 226 -4.78 -3.00 0.52
CA LEU A 226 -3.53 -2.24 0.61
C LEU A 226 -3.15 -2.01 2.06
N GLY A 227 -2.02 -2.60 2.47
CA GLY A 227 -1.63 -2.66 3.88
C GLY A 227 -2.65 -3.44 4.71
N GLY A 228 -3.44 -4.33 4.10
CA GLY A 228 -4.46 -5.16 4.75
C GLY A 228 -4.00 -6.61 4.87
N ILE A 229 -4.40 -7.32 5.92
CA ILE A 229 -4.17 -8.76 6.02
C ILE A 229 -5.37 -9.41 6.71
N SER A 230 -5.83 -10.53 6.15
CA SER A 230 -6.86 -11.34 6.79
C SER A 230 -6.35 -12.74 7.03
N VAL A 231 -6.50 -13.19 8.26
CA VAL A 231 -6.11 -14.52 8.72
C VAL A 231 -7.38 -15.26 9.10
N ASN A 232 -7.58 -16.44 8.51
CA ASN A 232 -8.71 -17.30 8.80
C ASN A 232 -8.21 -18.65 9.30
N VAL A 233 -8.66 -19.06 10.48
CA VAL A 233 -8.43 -20.41 11.00
C VAL A 233 -9.56 -21.31 10.52
N SER A 234 -9.21 -22.27 9.66
CA SER A 234 -10.17 -23.21 9.07
C SER A 234 -10.40 -24.47 9.92
N ALA A 235 -9.41 -24.85 10.74
CA ALA A 235 -9.48 -25.97 11.64
C ALA A 235 -8.42 -25.85 12.75
N ALA A 236 -8.77 -26.30 13.95
CA ALA A 236 -7.83 -26.57 15.03
C ALA A 236 -8.17 -27.94 15.62
N ASN A 237 -7.15 -28.80 15.79
CA ASN A 237 -7.30 -30.07 16.48
C ASN A 237 -6.31 -30.14 17.64
N GLN A 238 -6.79 -30.58 18.79
CA GLN A 238 -5.98 -30.89 19.95
C GLN A 238 -6.17 -32.38 20.27
N ASP A 239 -5.20 -33.20 19.90
CA ASP A 239 -5.26 -34.64 20.15
C ASP A 239 -5.10 -34.93 21.66
N GLY A 240 -6.25 -35.15 22.31
CA GLY A 240 -6.45 -35.84 23.60
C GLY A 240 -5.50 -35.54 24.75
N ILE A 241 -5.89 -34.64 25.66
CA ILE A 241 -5.49 -34.74 27.07
C ILE A 241 -6.60 -35.48 27.81
N GLN A 242 -6.33 -36.71 28.22
CA GLN A 242 -7.28 -37.52 28.97
C GLN A 242 -7.36 -37.01 30.42
N LEU A 243 -8.45 -36.35 30.79
CA LEU A 243 -8.74 -36.07 32.19
C LEU A 243 -9.05 -37.42 32.88
N ILE A 244 -8.22 -37.85 33.82
CA ILE A 244 -8.55 -39.01 34.67
C ILE A 244 -9.60 -38.55 35.68
N GLU A 245 -10.87 -38.69 35.34
CA GLU A 245 -11.97 -38.56 36.29
C GLU A 245 -12.24 -39.92 36.95
N ASN A 246 -12.62 -39.91 38.24
CA ASN A 246 -12.80 -41.09 39.11
C ASN A 246 -11.52 -41.83 39.55
N ILE A 247 -10.47 -41.12 39.99
CA ILE A 247 -9.45 -41.77 40.83
C ILE A 247 -10.08 -42.07 42.19
N ALA A 248 -10.43 -43.32 42.43
CA ALA A 248 -10.70 -43.81 43.78
C ALA A 248 -9.38 -43.72 44.56
N VAL A 249 -9.31 -42.78 45.50
CA VAL A 249 -8.21 -42.73 46.46
C VAL A 249 -8.44 -43.89 47.43
N GLU A 250 -7.68 -44.98 47.28
CA GLU A 250 -7.64 -46.03 48.31
C GLU A 250 -7.07 -45.42 49.59
N GLU A 251 -7.88 -45.38 50.64
CA GLU A 251 -7.40 -45.09 51.99
C GLU A 251 -6.50 -46.25 52.44
N PRO A 252 -5.32 -45.99 53.03
CA PRO A 252 -4.45 -47.06 53.49
C PRO A 252 -5.17 -47.87 54.59
N GLU A 253 -5.20 -49.19 54.43
CA GLU A 253 -5.63 -50.10 55.49
C GLU A 253 -4.80 -49.83 56.75
N GLN A 254 -5.52 -49.61 57.86
CA GLN A 254 -4.99 -49.22 59.16
C GLN A 254 -3.98 -50.22 59.74
#